data_AF-A0A2P2I780-F1
#
_entry.id   AF-A0A2P2I780-F1
#
_cell.length_a   1.000
_cell.length_b   1.000
_cell.length_c   1.000
_cell.angle_alpha   90.00
_cell.angle_beta   90.00
_cell.angle_gamma   90.00
#
_symmetry.space_group_name_H-M   'P 1'
#
loop_
_entity.id
_entity.type
_entity.pdbx_description
1 polymer ?
#
loop_
_entity_poly.entity_id
_entity_poly.type
_entity_poly.pdbx_seq_one_letter_code
_entity_poly.pdbx_strand_id
1 'polypeptide(L)'
;FSNPEVSRSLPPESIGVVLNELARRGNLEWTDKSKTRGQVLWLSAGEWADKVYKWAQATSKVNTVCTLYELTQGDESTDQEFYGLSDDVMVKALRH
;
A
#
# COMPACT_ATOMS: atom_id res chain seq x y z
N PHE A 1 -14.24 9.59 -8.53
CA PHE A 1 -14.05 9.76 -9.99
C PHE A 1 -14.95 10.88 -10.55
N SER A 2 -14.83 12.08 -10.00
CA SER A 2 -15.53 13.27 -10.50
C SER A 2 -14.52 14.41 -10.48
N ASN A 3 -14.26 15.02 -11.64
CA ASN A 3 -13.40 16.18 -11.74
C ASN A 3 -14.27 17.41 -12.07
N PRO A 4 -14.49 18.32 -11.10
CA PRO A 4 -15.31 19.50 -11.30
C PRO A 4 -14.68 20.52 -12.27
N GLU A 5 -13.34 20.60 -12.36
CA GLU A 5 -12.65 21.56 -13.22
C GLU A 5 -12.92 21.34 -14.71
N VAL A 6 -13.08 20.08 -15.12
CA VAL A 6 -13.45 19.70 -16.49
C VAL A 6 -14.91 19.30 -16.62
N SER A 7 -15.72 19.43 -15.56
CA SER A 7 -17.14 19.05 -15.53
C SER A 7 -17.41 17.62 -16.05
N ARG A 8 -16.54 16.68 -15.69
CA ARG A 8 -16.66 15.27 -16.08
C ARG A 8 -16.69 14.38 -14.84
N SER A 9 -17.57 13.39 -14.89
CA SER A 9 -17.67 12.34 -13.88
C SER A 9 -17.82 11.00 -14.57
N LEU A 10 -17.16 9.98 -14.03
CA LEU A 10 -17.27 8.62 -14.55
C LEU A 10 -18.53 7.95 -13.94
N PRO A 11 -19.37 7.28 -14.75
CA PRO A 11 -20.53 6.56 -14.22
C PRO A 11 -20.13 5.44 -13.24
N PRO A 12 -20.96 5.12 -12.22
CA PRO A 12 -20.67 4.09 -11.23
C PRO A 12 -20.35 2.71 -11.82
N GLU A 13 -21.05 2.32 -12.89
CA GLU A 13 -20.80 1.04 -13.57
C GLU A 13 -19.39 0.97 -14.15
N SER A 14 -18.96 2.04 -14.84
CA SER A 14 -17.61 2.14 -15.42
C SER A 14 -16.53 2.19 -14.34
N ILE A 15 -16.79 2.87 -13.21
CA ILE A 15 -15.91 2.83 -12.03
C ILE A 15 -15.74 1.39 -11.53
N GLY A 16 -16.85 0.65 -11.42
CA GLY A 16 -16.83 -0.75 -10.99
C GLY A 16 -15.98 -1.63 -11.90
N VAL A 17 -16.04 -1.43 -13.22
CA VAL A 17 -15.17 -2.16 -14.18
C VAL A 17 -13.70 -1.87 -13.93
N VAL A 18 -13.32 -0.61 -13.74
CA VAL A 18 -11.93 -0.21 -13.46
C VAL A 18 -11.44 -0.80 -12.14
N LEU A 19 -12.22 -0.70 -11.07
CA LEU A 19 -11.83 -1.22 -9.75
C LEU A 19 -11.73 -2.76 -9.74
N ASN A 20 -12.62 -3.46 -10.45
CA ASN A 20 -12.54 -4.91 -10.58
C ASN A 20 -11.30 -5.34 -11.38
N GLU A 21 -10.93 -4.62 -12.43
CA GLU A 21 -9.71 -4.91 -13.19
C GLU A 21 -8.45 -4.62 -12.36
N LEU A 22 -8.44 -3.55 -11.57
CA LEU A 22 -7.36 -3.28 -10.61
C LEU A 22 -7.23 -4.40 -9.58
N ALA A 23 -8.36 -4.91 -9.07
CA ALA A 23 -8.35 -6.03 -8.14
C ALA A 23 -7.82 -7.31 -8.78
N ARG A 24 -8.20 -7.59 -10.03
CA ARG A 24 -7.71 -8.74 -10.79
C ARG A 24 -6.20 -8.69 -11.00
N ARG A 25 -5.63 -7.49 -11.14
CA ARG A 25 -4.18 -7.28 -11.28
C ARG A 25 -3.42 -7.31 -9.95
N GLY A 26 -4.12 -7.33 -8.82
CA GLY A 26 -3.53 -7.27 -7.48
C GLY A 26 -3.19 -5.86 -6.99
N ASN A 27 -3.55 -4.82 -7.75
CA ASN A 27 -3.33 -3.41 -7.38
C ASN A 27 -4.48 -2.82 -6.54
N LEU A 28 -5.52 -3.61 -6.25
CA LEU A 28 -6.60 -3.23 -5.36
C LEU A 28 -7.03 -4.43 -4.52
N GLU A 29 -7.17 -4.22 -3.22
CA GLU A 29 -7.77 -5.22 -2.34
C GLU A 29 -9.07 -4.70 -1.74
N TRP A 30 -10.11 -5.52 -1.83
CA TRP A 30 -11.40 -5.21 -1.21
C TRP A 30 -11.31 -5.46 0.30
N THR A 31 -11.70 -4.45 1.08
CA THR A 31 -11.72 -4.53 2.55
C THR A 31 -13.03 -5.11 3.08
N ASP A 32 -14.05 -5.22 2.22
CA ASP A 32 -15.37 -5.73 2.55
C ASP A 32 -15.90 -6.72 1.50
N LYS A 33 -16.75 -7.66 1.93
CA LYS A 33 -17.37 -8.64 1.01
C LYS A 33 -18.32 -7.98 0.01
N SER A 34 -18.91 -6.85 0.38
CA SER A 34 -19.79 -6.05 -0.47
C SER A 34 -19.04 -5.20 -1.51
N LYS A 35 -17.70 -5.21 -1.52
CA LYS A 35 -16.85 -4.45 -2.46
C LYS A 35 -17.21 -2.96 -2.52
N THR A 36 -17.55 -2.37 -1.38
CA THR A 36 -17.85 -0.94 -1.25
C THR A 36 -16.62 -0.13 -0.90
N ARG A 37 -15.61 -0.76 -0.30
CA ARG A 37 -14.35 -0.14 0.10
C ARG A 37 -13.17 -1.02 -0.25
N GLY A 38 -12.19 -0.45 -0.93
CA GLY A 38 -10.94 -1.12 -1.28
C GLY A 38 -9.74 -0.25 -0.98
N GLN A 39 -8.60 -0.91 -0.77
CA GLN A 39 -7.30 -0.28 -0.64
C GLN A 39 -6.55 -0.41 -1.96
N VAL A 40 -6.13 0.73 -2.51
CA VAL A 40 -5.29 0.76 -3.73
C VAL A 40 -3.84 0.52 -3.31
N LEU A 41 -3.21 -0.46 -3.92
CA LEU A 41 -1.85 -0.87 -3.66
C LEU A 41 -0.96 -0.40 -4.82
N TRP A 42 -0.05 0.53 -4.51
CA TRP A 42 0.95 1.00 -5.47
C TRP A 42 1.99 -0.08 -5.79
N LEU A 43 2.45 -0.76 -4.74
CA LEU A 43 3.26 -1.96 -4.80
C LEU A 43 2.54 -3.08 -4.05
N SER A 44 2.78 -4.32 -4.48
CA SER A 44 2.28 -5.50 -3.78
C SER A 44 2.90 -5.63 -2.39
N ALA A 45 2.23 -6.40 -1.51
CA ALA A 45 2.75 -6.66 -0.17
C ALA A 45 4.14 -7.34 -0.20
N GLY A 46 4.39 -8.23 -1.16
CA GLY A 46 5.70 -8.87 -1.32
C GLY A 46 6.80 -7.90 -1.76
N GLU A 47 6.50 -6.98 -2.69
CA GLU A 47 7.46 -5.95 -3.09
C GLU A 47 7.81 -4.99 -1.94
N TRP A 48 6.82 -4.67 -1.10
CA TRP A 48 7.07 -3.91 0.13
C TRP A 48 7.93 -4.71 1.11
N ALA A 49 7.67 -6.00 1.29
CA ALA A 49 8.46 -6.87 2.16
C ALA A 49 9.93 -6.90 1.71
N ASP A 50 10.17 -7.04 0.40
CA ASP A 50 11.52 -7.00 -0.17
C ASP A 50 12.22 -5.67 0.07
N LYS A 51 11.53 -4.54 -0.08
CA LYS A 51 12.09 -3.21 0.19
C LYS A 51 12.46 -3.05 1.66
N VAL A 52 11.56 -3.45 2.57
CA VAL A 52 11.80 -3.38 4.02
C VAL A 52 12.97 -4.29 4.42
N TYR A 53 13.04 -5.51 3.87
CA TYR A 53 14.12 -6.44 4.15
C TYR A 53 15.48 -5.94 3.63
N LYS A 54 15.52 -5.30 2.45
CA LYS A 54 16.74 -4.66 1.92
C LYS A 54 17.20 -3.51 2.81
N TRP A 55 16.28 -2.67 3.27
CA TRP A 55 16.61 -1.62 4.23
C TRP A 55 17.15 -2.19 5.53
N ALA A 56 16.50 -3.20 6.10
CA ALA A 56 16.93 -3.82 7.36
C ALA A 56 18.34 -4.42 7.25
N GLN A 57 18.69 -5.01 6.11
CA GLN A 57 20.05 -5.46 5.81
C GLN A 57 21.04 -4.29 5.73
N ALA A 58 20.69 -3.23 4.99
CA ALA A 58 21.56 -2.07 4.82
C ALA A 58 21.83 -1.34 6.15
N THR A 59 20.86 -1.28 7.05
CA THR A 59 20.99 -0.64 8.36
C THR A 59 21.46 -1.60 9.46
N SER A 60 21.87 -2.83 9.14
CA SER A 60 22.26 -3.87 10.10
C SER A 60 21.22 -4.14 11.20
N LYS A 61 19.93 -3.98 10.88
CA LYS A 61 18.79 -4.21 11.79
C LYS A 61 18.17 -5.60 11.64
N VAL A 62 18.73 -6.46 10.79
CA VAL A 62 18.33 -7.87 10.72
C VAL A 62 18.58 -8.54 12.08
N ASN A 63 17.60 -9.30 12.58
CA ASN A 63 17.58 -9.90 13.92
C ASN A 63 17.47 -8.91 15.10
N THR A 64 17.03 -7.68 14.85
CA THR A 64 16.67 -6.72 15.91
C THR A 64 15.16 -6.52 15.97
N VAL A 65 14.64 -6.13 17.14
CA VAL A 65 13.24 -5.76 17.28
C VAL A 65 13.09 -4.30 16.88
N CYS A 66 12.12 -4.03 16.01
CA CYS A 66 11.77 -2.69 15.56
C CYS A 66 10.25 -2.53 15.59
N THR A 67 9.78 -1.35 15.97
CA THR A 67 8.35 -1.01 15.97
C THR A 67 7.91 -0.55 14.58
N LEU A 68 6.60 -0.64 14.30
CA LEU A 68 6.05 -0.12 13.06
C LEU A 68 6.30 1.39 12.91
N TYR A 69 6.26 2.14 14.01
CA TYR A 69 6.52 3.57 14.02
C TYR A 69 7.96 3.89 13.58
N GLU A 70 8.95 3.17 14.10
CA GLU A 70 10.35 3.35 13.69
C GLU A 70 10.56 3.04 12.21
N LEU A 71 9.80 2.09 11.64
CA LEU A 71 9.84 1.77 10.22
C LEU A 71 9.16 2.83 9.34
N THR A 72 7.95 3.27 9.68
CA THR A 72 7.14 4.12 8.80
C THR A 72 7.32 5.61 9.06
N GLN A 73 7.82 6.00 10.24
CA GLN A 73 7.93 7.40 10.68
C GLN A 73 9.30 7.73 11.32
N GLY A 74 10.21 6.77 11.45
CA GLY A 74 11.51 6.97 12.08
C GLY A 74 12.48 7.79 11.24
N ASP A 75 13.46 8.42 11.90
CA ASP A 75 14.48 9.25 11.25
C ASP A 75 15.37 8.43 10.29
N GLU A 76 15.52 7.13 10.52
CA GLU A 76 16.34 6.24 9.69
C GLU A 76 15.60 5.71 8.44
N SER A 77 14.31 6.02 8.30
CA SER A 77 13.49 5.60 7.16
C SER A 77 13.01 6.76 6.29
N THR A 78 13.37 8.02 6.59
CA THR A 78 12.91 9.21 5.85
C THR A 78 13.21 9.17 4.35
N ASP A 79 14.32 8.53 3.97
CA ASP A 79 14.74 8.40 2.56
C ASP A 79 14.15 7.14 1.88
N GLN A 80 13.34 6.36 2.59
CA GLN A 80 12.78 5.12 2.07
C GLN A 80 11.38 5.34 1.48
N GLU A 81 11.05 4.60 0.42
CA GLU A 81 9.74 4.69 -0.24
C GLU A 81 8.57 4.25 0.65
N PHE A 82 8.84 3.45 1.70
CA PHE A 82 7.83 3.03 2.67
C PHE A 82 7.66 4.02 3.83
N TYR A 83 8.37 5.15 3.82
CA TYR A 83 8.11 6.24 4.75
C TYR A 83 6.70 6.80 4.54
N GLY A 84 5.93 6.95 5.61
CA GLY A 84 4.52 7.35 5.54
C GLY A 84 3.57 6.26 5.04
N LEU A 85 4.05 5.03 4.82
CA LEU A 85 3.19 3.90 4.47
C LEU A 85 2.24 3.60 5.65
N SER A 86 0.95 3.41 5.36
CA SER A 86 -0.03 3.07 6.38
C SER A 86 0.29 1.74 7.07
N ASP A 87 0.07 1.68 8.38
CA ASP A 87 0.32 0.49 9.21
C ASP A 87 -0.36 -0.77 8.66
N ASP A 88 -1.58 -0.68 8.13
CA ASP A 88 -2.29 -1.83 7.54
C ASP A 88 -1.51 -2.47 6.39
N VAL A 89 -0.90 -1.66 5.51
CA VAL A 89 -0.09 -2.15 4.38
C VAL A 89 1.25 -2.67 4.89
N MET A 90 1.87 -1.99 5.85
CA MET A 90 3.14 -2.42 6.43
C MET A 90 3.01 -3.77 7.14
N VAL A 91 2.00 -3.95 7.99
CA VAL A 91 1.72 -5.23 8.65
C VAL A 91 1.48 -6.34 7.65
N LYS A 92 0.79 -6.04 6.55
CA LYS A 92 0.54 -7.00 5.50
C LYS A 92 1.80 -7.40 4.75
N ALA A 93 2.69 -6.44 4.47
CA ALA A 93 4.00 -6.71 3.89
C ALA A 93 4.87 -7.60 4.80
N LEU A 94 4.88 -7.32 6.11
CA LEU A 94 5.67 -8.07 7.10
C LEU A 94 5.14 -9.48 7.39
N ARG A 95 3.91 -9.80 6.99
CA ARG A 95 3.31 -11.14 7.12
C ARG A 95 3.56 -12.04 5.90
N HIS A 96 4.15 -11.47 4.85
CA HIS A 96 4.44 -12.17 3.61
C HIS A 96 5.69 -13.05 3.74
#